data_AF-A0AAQ4EAG9-F1
#
_entry.id   AF-A0AAQ4EAG9-F1
#
_cell.length_a   1.000
_cell.length_b   1.000
_cell.length_c   1.000
_cell.angle_alpha   90.00
_cell.angle_beta   90.00
_cell.angle_gamma   90.00
#
_symmetry.space_group_name_H-M   'P 1'
#
loop_
_entity.id
_entity.type
_entity.pdbx_description
1 polymer ?
#
loop_
_entity_poly.entity_id
_entity_poly.type
_entity_poly.pdbx_seq_one_letter_code
_entity_poly.pdbx_strand_id
1 'polypeptide(L)'
;MTRHARNCTAGAVYTYHEKQKDTQACGYGTQKMRLGKDAVKDFDCCCLSLQPCRNPVITPDGYLYDKECILEYIVRHKAENARLLREYEVQRKKEARELEELALAEQRSKAESFARKERTIVAAPSTTAGTSPLCHAGSS
;
A
#
# COMPACT_ATOMS: atom_id res chain seq x y z
N MET A 1 35.09 32.51 8.91
CA MET A 1 33.79 31.84 8.71
C MET A 1 33.11 32.43 7.47
N THR A 2 33.28 31.76 6.34
CA THR A 2 32.61 32.12 5.09
C THR A 2 31.10 31.99 5.27
N ARG A 3 30.35 33.07 4.99
CA ARG A 3 28.88 33.13 5.10
C ARG A 3 28.23 32.20 4.07
N HIS A 4 28.03 30.92 4.41
CA HIS A 4 27.20 30.00 3.62
C HIS A 4 25.77 30.50 3.39
N ALA A 5 25.28 31.41 4.23
CA ALA A 5 23.97 32.05 4.11
C ALA A 5 23.82 33.00 2.89
N ARG A 6 24.90 33.25 2.11
CA ARG A 6 24.89 34.13 0.93
C ARG A 6 25.10 33.40 -0.40
N ASN A 7 25.14 32.07 -0.40
CA ASN A 7 25.23 31.30 -1.64
C ASN A 7 23.90 31.42 -2.42
N CYS A 8 23.96 31.75 -3.72
CA CYS A 8 22.76 31.84 -4.59
C CYS A 8 21.93 30.55 -4.64
N THR A 9 22.54 29.40 -4.31
CA THR A 9 21.91 28.07 -4.24
C THR A 9 21.25 27.77 -2.88
N ALA A 10 21.46 28.60 -1.87
CA ALA A 10 20.93 28.41 -0.51
C ALA A 10 19.70 29.30 -0.20
N GLY A 11 19.31 30.19 -1.12
CA GLY A 11 18.10 30.99 -1.00
C GLY A 11 16.85 30.18 -1.35
N ALA A 12 15.81 30.25 -0.52
CA ALA A 12 14.52 29.67 -0.90
C ALA A 12 13.97 30.43 -2.12
N VAL A 13 13.56 29.69 -3.16
CA VAL A 13 12.95 30.24 -4.39
C VAL A 13 11.71 31.09 -4.05
N TYR A 14 10.93 30.65 -3.07
CA TYR A 14 9.78 31.37 -2.56
C TYR A 14 10.11 32.14 -1.28
N THR A 15 9.66 33.39 -1.25
CA THR A 15 9.59 34.21 -0.06
C THR A 15 8.61 33.64 0.96
N TYR A 16 8.73 34.09 2.20
CA TYR A 16 7.82 33.69 3.27
C TYR A 16 6.34 33.99 2.92
N HIS A 17 6.07 35.14 2.31
CA HIS A 17 4.70 35.55 1.95
C HIS A 17 4.11 34.74 0.79
N GLU A 18 4.92 34.36 -0.19
CA GLU A 18 4.48 33.48 -1.28
C GLU A 18 4.11 32.10 -0.74
N LYS A 19 4.97 31.52 0.11
CA LYS A 19 4.66 30.26 0.79
C LYS A 19 3.38 30.34 1.61
N GLN A 20 3.15 31.45 2.31
CA GLN A 20 1.94 31.63 3.11
C GLN A 20 0.67 31.72 2.23
N LYS A 21 0.74 32.43 1.10
CA LYS A 21 -0.36 32.51 0.12
C LYS A 21 -0.65 31.16 -0.52
N ASP A 22 0.38 30.44 -0.95
CA ASP A 22 0.23 29.11 -1.56
C ASP A 22 -0.33 28.10 -0.56
N THR A 23 0.11 28.15 0.70
CA THR A 23 -0.43 27.30 1.78
C THR A 23 -1.91 27.60 2.02
N GLN A 24 -2.32 28.88 1.99
CA GLN A 24 -3.73 29.27 2.16
C GLN A 24 -4.60 28.86 0.95
N ALA A 25 -4.10 29.04 -0.27
CA ALA A 25 -4.86 28.75 -1.49
C ALA A 25 -4.96 27.24 -1.77
N CYS A 26 -3.86 26.51 -1.60
CA CYS A 26 -3.81 25.07 -1.90
C CYS A 26 -4.23 24.20 -0.70
N GLY A 27 -4.32 24.78 0.50
CA GLY A 27 -4.61 24.03 1.74
C GLY A 27 -3.50 23.05 2.16
N TYR A 28 -2.37 23.01 1.45
CA TYR A 28 -1.28 22.08 1.67
C TYR A 28 -0.14 22.74 2.46
N GLY A 29 0.31 22.07 3.52
CA GLY A 29 1.36 22.55 4.43
C GLY A 29 0.86 22.89 5.83
N THR A 30 1.78 23.29 6.71
CA THR A 30 1.46 23.60 8.12
C THR A 30 0.84 24.98 8.25
N GLN A 31 -0.48 25.03 8.40
CA GLN A 31 -1.22 26.26 8.67
C GLN A 31 -1.26 26.56 10.18
N LYS A 32 -0.88 27.78 10.56
CA LYS A 32 -1.02 28.29 11.92
C LYS A 32 -2.08 29.38 11.92
N MET A 33 -3.30 29.05 12.32
CA MET A 33 -4.39 30.01 12.49
C MET A 33 -5.03 29.87 13.87
N ARG A 34 -5.61 30.96 14.38
CA ARG A 34 -6.46 30.92 15.57
C ARG A 34 -7.86 30.49 15.15
N LEU A 35 -8.33 29.37 15.70
CA LEU A 35 -9.69 28.90 15.50
C LEU A 35 -10.64 29.62 16.46
N GLY A 36 -11.85 29.92 15.99
CA GLY A 36 -12.90 30.50 16.80
C GLY A 36 -13.61 29.46 17.68
N LYS A 37 -14.61 29.90 18.46
CA LYS A 37 -15.43 29.03 19.31
C LYS A 37 -16.18 27.98 18.49
N ASP A 38 -16.61 28.37 17.30
CA ASP A 38 -17.31 27.56 16.29
C ASP A 38 -16.53 26.32 15.82
N ALA A 39 -15.20 26.32 15.98
CA ALA A 39 -14.39 25.15 15.68
C ALA A 39 -14.45 24.07 16.76
N VAL A 40 -15.02 24.36 17.92
CA VAL A 40 -15.15 23.43 19.04
C VAL A 40 -16.60 22.99 19.13
N LYS A 41 -16.83 21.68 19.25
CA LYS A 41 -18.16 21.12 19.46
C LYS A 41 -18.74 21.61 20.80
N ASP A 42 -19.99 22.09 20.77
CA ASP A 42 -20.73 22.40 22.01
C ASP A 42 -20.98 21.14 22.86
N PHE A 43 -21.22 21.34 24.15
CA PHE A 43 -21.31 20.25 25.13
C PHE A 43 -22.58 19.40 24.99
N ASP A 44 -23.67 20.01 24.52
CA ASP A 44 -25.00 19.43 24.33
C ASP A 44 -25.22 18.88 22.91
N CYS A 45 -24.21 18.97 22.04
CA CYS A 45 -24.27 18.48 20.67
C CYS A 45 -23.83 17.01 20.54
N CYS A 46 -24.51 16.29 19.66
CA CYS A 46 -24.19 14.91 19.30
C CYS A 46 -22.83 14.84 18.58
N CYS A 47 -21.98 13.87 18.94
CA CYS A 47 -20.68 13.67 18.29
C CYS A 47 -20.77 13.20 16.82
N LEU A 48 -21.95 12.79 16.34
CA LEU A 48 -22.16 12.36 14.95
C LEU A 48 -22.80 13.45 14.08
N SER A 49 -23.92 14.03 14.54
CA SER A 49 -24.67 15.02 13.76
C SER A 49 -24.17 16.45 13.97
N LEU A 50 -23.39 16.72 15.03
CA LEU A 50 -23.00 18.07 15.48
C LEU A 50 -24.20 19.01 15.70
N GLN A 51 -25.39 18.44 15.89
CA GLN A 51 -26.60 19.17 16.24
C GLN A 51 -26.90 18.97 17.74
N PRO A 52 -27.62 19.91 18.37
CA PRO A 52 -28.08 19.76 19.75
C PRO A 52 -28.91 18.49 19.93
N CYS A 53 -28.61 17.72 20.97
CA CYS A 53 -29.26 16.44 21.22
C CYS A 53 -30.73 16.62 21.64
N ARG A 54 -31.63 15.85 21.03
CA ARG A 54 -33.04 15.75 21.46
C ARG A 54 -33.23 14.69 22.54
N ASN A 55 -32.59 13.54 22.37
CA ASN A 55 -32.65 12.42 23.30
C ASN A 55 -31.24 11.91 23.57
N PRO A 56 -30.53 12.54 24.52
CA PRO A 56 -29.12 12.28 24.77
C PRO A 56 -28.90 10.90 25.37
N VAL A 57 -27.97 10.16 24.79
CA VAL A 57 -27.42 8.91 25.33
C VAL A 57 -25.91 9.04 25.44
N ILE A 58 -25.35 8.46 26.50
CA ILE A 58 -23.93 8.57 26.83
C ILE A 58 -23.29 7.18 26.78
N THR A 59 -22.14 7.07 26.14
CA THR A 59 -21.32 5.86 26.21
C THR A 59 -20.52 5.79 27.51
N PRO A 60 -20.05 4.61 27.94
CA PRO A 60 -19.20 4.49 29.14
C PRO A 60 -17.96 5.39 29.11
N ASP A 61 -17.43 5.68 27.92
CA ASP A 61 -16.28 6.57 27.71
C ASP A 61 -16.61 8.07 27.83
N GLY A 62 -17.89 8.42 28.01
CA GLY A 62 -18.34 9.79 28.21
C GLY A 62 -18.69 10.57 26.94
N TYR A 63 -18.89 9.89 25.80
CA TYR A 63 -19.32 10.57 24.57
C TYR A 63 -20.84 10.73 24.50
N LEU A 64 -21.29 11.91 24.09
CA LEU A 64 -22.69 12.26 23.94
C LEU A 64 -23.19 12.03 22.51
N TYR A 65 -24.30 11.31 22.38
CA TYR A 65 -24.98 11.08 21.11
C TYR A 65 -26.48 11.28 21.22
N ASP A 66 -27.11 11.56 20.08
CA ASP A 66 -28.54 11.34 19.93
C ASP A 66 -28.83 9.85 19.74
N LYS A 67 -29.87 9.38 20.41
CA LYS A 67 -30.29 7.98 20.37
C LYS A 67 -30.53 7.46 18.95
N GLU A 68 -31.19 8.24 18.10
CA GLU A 68 -31.48 7.86 16.71
C GLU A 68 -30.19 7.77 15.89
N CYS A 69 -29.36 8.82 15.94
CA CYS A 69 -28.10 8.89 15.19
C CYS A 69 -27.14 7.75 15.52
N ILE A 70 -26.96 7.41 16.81
CA ILE A 70 -26.02 6.34 17.19
C ILE A 70 -26.53 4.96 16.76
N LEU A 71 -27.84 4.73 16.81
CA LEU A 71 -28.43 3.45 16.40
C LEU A 71 -28.32 3.25 14.88
N GLU A 72 -28.66 4.29 14.10
CA GLU A 72 -28.50 4.28 12.65
C GLU A 72 -27.03 4.05 12.26
N TYR A 73 -26.11 4.74 12.92
CA TYR A 73 -24.67 4.55 12.73
C TYR A 73 -24.27 3.09 12.98
N ILE A 74 -24.66 2.51 14.11
CA ILE A 74 -24.29 1.12 14.45
C ILE A 74 -24.82 0.14 13.41
N VAL A 75 -26.08 0.26 13.00
CA VAL A 75 -26.69 -0.64 12.01
C VAL A 75 -25.97 -0.52 10.67
N ARG A 76 -25.75 0.71 10.19
CA ARG A 76 -25.06 0.97 8.91
C ARG A 76 -23.65 0.39 8.90
N HIS A 77 -22.87 0.66 9.95
CA HIS A 77 -21.48 0.21 10.03
C HIS A 77 -21.36 -1.30 10.22
N LYS A 78 -22.29 -1.95 10.94
CA LYS A 78 -22.33 -3.41 11.02
C LYS A 78 -22.61 -4.05 9.66
N ALA A 79 -23.55 -3.50 8.89
CA ALA A 79 -23.86 -3.99 7.55
C ALA A 79 -22.67 -3.81 6.59
N GLU A 80 -22.02 -2.65 6.64
CA GLU A 80 -20.83 -2.36 5.82
C GLU A 80 -19.66 -3.29 6.18
N ASN A 81 -19.36 -3.46 7.47
CA ASN A 81 -18.30 -4.37 7.90
C ASN A 81 -18.59 -5.81 7.46
N ALA A 82 -19.83 -6.27 7.55
CA ALA A 82 -20.21 -7.60 7.06
C ALA A 82 -20.08 -7.73 5.53
N ARG A 83 -20.22 -6.65 4.77
CA ARG A 83 -19.93 -6.64 3.33
C ARG A 83 -18.43 -6.74 3.06
N LEU A 84 -17.63 -5.87 3.67
CA LEU A 84 -16.18 -5.82 3.49
C LEU A 84 -15.51 -7.13 3.93
N LEU A 85 -15.97 -7.74 5.03
CA LEU A 85 -15.45 -9.04 5.48
C LEU A 85 -15.71 -10.16 4.45
N ARG A 86 -16.89 -10.18 3.83
CA ARG A 86 -17.19 -11.18 2.78
C ARG A 86 -16.32 -10.98 1.55
N GLU A 87 -16.12 -9.74 1.11
CA GLU A 87 -15.25 -9.40 -0.01
C GLU A 87 -13.79 -9.81 0.28
N TYR A 88 -13.30 -9.50 1.48
CA TYR A 88 -11.99 -9.91 1.95
C TYR A 88 -11.81 -11.42 1.98
N GLU A 89 -12.81 -12.18 2.46
CA GLU A 89 -12.75 -13.64 2.49
C GLU A 89 -12.72 -14.26 1.09
N VAL A 90 -13.48 -13.71 0.14
CA VAL A 90 -13.46 -14.15 -1.26
C VAL A 90 -12.10 -13.86 -1.88
N GLN A 91 -11.57 -12.66 -1.69
CA GLN A 91 -10.26 -12.27 -2.19
C GLN A 91 -9.15 -13.18 -1.62
N ARG A 92 -9.15 -13.40 -0.31
CA ARG A 92 -8.17 -14.27 0.35
C ARG A 92 -8.21 -15.71 -0.17
N LYS A 93 -9.40 -16.25 -0.43
CA LYS A 93 -9.55 -17.60 -1.03
C LYS A 93 -9.03 -17.66 -2.46
N LYS A 94 -9.23 -16.60 -3.25
CA LYS A 94 -8.73 -16.50 -4.62
C LYS A 94 -7.20 -16.45 -4.62
N GLU A 95 -6.60 -15.59 -3.81
CA GLU A 95 -5.14 -15.47 -3.66
C GLU A 95 -4.51 -16.79 -3.19
N ALA A 96 -5.14 -17.51 -2.25
CA ALA A 96 -4.66 -18.82 -1.81
C ALA A 96 -4.67 -19.86 -2.95
N ARG A 97 -5.73 -19.91 -3.77
CA ARG A 97 -5.81 -20.82 -4.92
C ARG A 97 -4.78 -20.48 -6.00
N GLU A 98 -4.62 -19.19 -6.32
CA GLU A 98 -3.62 -18.75 -7.29
C GLU A 98 -2.20 -19.11 -6.81
N LEU A 99 -1.91 -18.97 -5.51
CA LEU A 99 -0.63 -19.38 -4.94
C LEU A 99 -0.41 -20.90 -5.02
N GLU A 100 -1.44 -21.70 -4.71
CA GLU A 100 -1.38 -23.16 -4.85
C GLU A 100 -1.17 -23.58 -6.31
N GLU A 101 -1.86 -22.97 -7.25
CA GLU A 101 -1.70 -23.22 -8.69
C GLU A 101 -0.31 -22.85 -9.19
N LEU A 102 0.23 -21.70 -8.77
CA LEU A 102 1.60 -21.28 -9.09
C LEU A 102 2.63 -22.25 -8.51
N ALA A 103 2.46 -22.69 -7.26
CA ALA A 103 3.34 -23.67 -6.64
C ALA A 103 3.32 -25.02 -7.40
N LEU A 104 2.13 -25.51 -7.78
CA LEU A 104 2.00 -26.73 -8.57
C LEU A 104 2.62 -26.60 -9.97
N ALA A 105 2.43 -25.45 -10.64
CA ALA A 105 3.03 -25.16 -11.93
C ALA A 105 4.56 -25.11 -11.85
N GLU A 106 5.11 -24.50 -10.79
CA GLU A 106 6.56 -24.46 -10.55
C GLU A 106 7.13 -25.88 -10.35
N GLN A 107 6.45 -26.73 -9.57
CA GLN A 107 6.88 -28.12 -9.37
C GLN A 107 6.84 -28.93 -10.67
N ARG A 108 5.79 -28.78 -11.49
CA ARG A 108 5.69 -29.44 -12.81
C ARG A 108 6.80 -28.98 -13.74
N SER A 109 7.04 -27.68 -13.85
CA SER A 109 8.11 -27.11 -14.67
C SER A 109 9.49 -27.61 -14.23
N LYS A 110 9.75 -27.67 -12.92
CA LYS A 110 10.98 -28.27 -12.36
C LYS A 110 11.13 -29.74 -12.79
N ALA A 111 10.08 -30.56 -12.65
CA ALA A 111 10.11 -31.96 -13.05
C ALA A 111 10.33 -32.15 -14.57
N GLU A 112 9.65 -31.36 -15.41
CA GLU A 112 9.85 -31.38 -16.87
C GLU A 112 11.28 -30.96 -17.25
N SER A 113 11.81 -29.91 -16.62
CA SER A 113 13.18 -29.45 -16.84
C SER A 113 14.21 -30.52 -16.44
N PHE A 114 13.94 -31.26 -15.37
CA PHE A 114 14.77 -32.38 -14.94
C PHE A 114 14.73 -33.53 -15.94
N ALA A 115 13.54 -33.98 -16.34
CA ALA A 115 13.37 -35.04 -17.33
C ALA A 115 14.00 -34.70 -18.69
N ARG A 116 13.94 -33.42 -19.11
CA ARG A 116 14.60 -32.93 -20.32
C ARG A 116 16.13 -33.02 -20.19
N LYS A 117 16.71 -32.65 -19.04
CA LYS A 117 18.16 -32.77 -18.79
C LYS A 117 18.61 -34.24 -18.83
N GLU A 118 17.87 -35.13 -18.18
CA GLU A 118 18.15 -36.58 -18.18
C GLU A 118 18.14 -37.15 -19.61
N ARG A 119 17.13 -36.81 -20.43
CA ARG A 119 17.07 -37.24 -21.84
C ARG A 119 18.27 -36.79 -22.68
N THR A 120 18.79 -35.58 -22.44
CA THR A 120 19.98 -35.07 -23.13
C THR A 120 21.24 -35.83 -22.73
N ILE A 121 21.36 -36.25 -21.47
CA ILE A 121 22.52 -36.99 -20.97
C ILE A 121 22.55 -38.42 -21.53
N VAL A 122 21.40 -39.09 -21.62
CA VAL A 122 21.31 -40.46 -22.16
C VAL A 122 21.44 -40.50 -23.70
N ALA A 123 21.09 -39.41 -24.39
CA ALA A 123 21.25 -39.29 -25.84
C ALA A 123 22.67 -38.94 -26.31
N ALA A 124 23.56 -38.51 -25.40
CA ALA A 124 24.97 -38.31 -25.71
C ALA A 124 25.74 -39.63 -25.52
N PRO A 125 26.21 -40.29 -26.60
CA PRO A 125 27.06 -41.46 -26.44
C PRO A 125 28.37 -41.04 -25.77
N SER A 126 28.78 -41.78 -24.74
CA SER A 126 30.11 -41.67 -24.15
C SER A 126 31.14 -42.14 -25.17
N THR A 127 31.61 -41.24 -26.04
CA THR A 127 32.74 -41.51 -26.92
C THR A 127 34.03 -41.45 -26.09
N THR A 128 34.35 -42.55 -25.42
CA THR A 128 35.71 -42.82 -24.97
C THR A 128 36.50 -43.43 -26.14
N ALA A 129 37.35 -42.64 -26.77
CA ALA A 129 38.52 -43.14 -27.49
C ALA A 129 39.52 -42.00 -27.63
N GLY A 130 40.61 -42.06 -26.86
CA GLY A 130 41.81 -41.30 -27.17
C GLY A 130 42.38 -41.76 -28.50
N THR A 131 42.99 -40.85 -29.25
CA THR A 131 44.26 -40.98 -30.00
C THR A 131 44.43 -39.69 -30.79
N SER A 132 45.46 -38.91 -30.43
CA SER A 132 45.99 -37.83 -31.26
C SER A 132 46.39 -38.38 -32.64
N PRO A 133 46.25 -37.60 -33.72
CA PRO A 133 47.50 -37.21 -34.36
C PRO A 133 47.54 -35.76 -34.86
N LEU A 134 48.77 -35.27 -34.79
CA LEU A 134 49.42 -34.24 -35.61
C LEU A 134 49.06 -34.37 -37.10
N CYS A 135 48.73 -33.25 -37.78
CA CYS A 135 49.25 -32.96 -39.13
C CYS A 135 49.08 -31.49 -39.55
N HIS A 136 50.12 -31.00 -40.21
CA HIS A 136 50.37 -29.66 -40.75
C HIS A 136 49.60 -29.31 -42.05
N ALA A 137 49.69 -28.01 -42.40
CA ALA A 137 49.55 -27.35 -43.71
C ALA A 137 48.11 -27.15 -44.22
N GLY A 138 47.72 -26.03 -44.84
CA GLY A 138 48.42 -24.85 -45.31
C GLY A 138 47.42 -23.92 -46.05
N SER A 139 47.76 -22.64 -46.10
CA SER A 139 47.34 -21.57 -47.03
C SER A 139 46.34 -21.87 -48.16
N SER A 140 45.28 -21.06 -48.26
CA SER A 140 45.09 -19.96 -49.23
C SER A 140 43.81 -19.18 -48.91
#